data_AF-A0A4U6SWC2-F1
#
_entry.id   AF-A0A4U6SWC2-F1
#
_cell.length_a   1.000
_cell.length_b   1.000
_cell.length_c   1.000
_cell.angle_alpha   90.00
_cell.angle_beta   90.00
_cell.angle_gamma   90.00
#
_symmetry.space_group_name_H-M   'P 1'
#
loop_
_entity.id
_entity.type
_entity.pdbx_description
1 polymer ?
#
loop_
_entity_poly.entity_id
_entity_poly.type
_entity_poly.pdbx_seq_one_letter_code
_entity_poly.pdbx_strand_id
1 'polypeptide(L)'
;MQLEETCRGTELPDIHESPELEQKRKALEGRVQHFMKIARLIMGDRKFDYEHPWGGTVLTSVVGTFLTQNVTDHLSSNAFMNLAAEFSLSKNRSNVEPRTNVPLMLTDGSGLGESEPGDHGSADERGKCRDKGIEELIASIRTGEISSWDRGRIRKVLFDRFESSTAAKIFHDIASIRDTSHWNSLLKEAYNNGYRKEENTNETIDWDALLHAPFAKIAECIRDRGNQSQMALRILAFLVRIKRDHGSIDLEWLRHVPRAKAKRYLLSINGLGAKSVDCIRLLSLRHRAFPVDTNVARIVTRLGWVELQPLPNSQEFHLVNTYPVMADIQKYLDPLLCKIPADGV
;
A
#
# COMPACT_ATOMS: atom_id res chain seq x y z
N MET A 1 -17.14 25.39 10.44
CA MET A 1 -15.68 25.29 10.70
C MET A 1 -15.06 24.77 9.41
N GLN A 2 -14.40 25.64 8.65
CA GLN A 2 -13.80 25.25 7.36
C GLN A 2 -12.67 24.27 7.66
N LEU A 3 -12.82 23.03 7.20
CA LEU A 3 -11.81 22.00 7.32
C LEU A 3 -10.65 22.37 6.40
N GLU A 4 -9.55 22.83 6.97
CA GLU A 4 -8.29 22.99 6.24
C GLU A 4 -7.88 21.60 5.72
N GLU A 5 -7.71 21.49 4.40
CA GLU A 5 -7.03 20.34 3.81
C GLU A 5 -5.73 20.11 4.57
N THR A 6 -5.40 18.87 4.93
CA THR A 6 -4.20 18.63 5.75
C THR A 6 -2.90 18.95 5.02
N CYS A 7 -2.94 19.30 3.73
CA CYS A 7 -1.77 19.69 2.97
C CYS A 7 -1.21 21.03 3.45
N ARG A 8 0.07 21.05 3.81
CA ARG A 8 0.83 22.28 4.08
C ARG A 8 1.87 22.46 2.97
N GLY A 9 1.93 23.68 2.40
CA GLY A 9 2.85 24.06 1.31
C GLY A 9 2.12 24.68 0.11
N THR A 10 2.80 25.56 -0.64
CA THR A 10 2.27 26.12 -1.88
C THR A 10 2.04 25.02 -2.91
N GLU A 11 0.79 24.82 -3.33
CA GLU A 11 0.49 24.00 -4.49
C GLU A 11 1.16 24.63 -5.71
N LEU A 12 2.23 24.01 -6.20
CA LEU A 12 2.59 24.19 -7.60
C LEU A 12 1.45 23.56 -8.41
N PRO A 13 0.77 24.30 -9.29
CA PRO A 13 -0.22 23.70 -10.15
C PRO A 13 0.52 22.71 -11.07
N ASP A 14 0.33 21.41 -10.84
CA ASP A 14 0.69 20.38 -11.84
C ASP A 14 -0.13 20.57 -13.15
N ILE A 15 -1.14 21.47 -13.12
CA ILE A 15 -2.09 21.71 -14.18
C ILE A 15 -2.05 23.20 -14.54
N HIS A 16 -1.81 23.50 -15.82
CA HIS A 16 -1.90 24.86 -16.34
C HIS A 16 -3.34 25.36 -16.26
N GLU A 17 -3.57 26.43 -15.50
CA GLU A 17 -4.89 27.03 -15.37
C GLU A 17 -5.28 27.75 -16.67
N SER A 18 -6.51 27.56 -17.14
CA SER A 18 -7.04 28.23 -18.32
C SER A 18 -8.53 28.53 -18.15
N PRO A 19 -9.06 29.58 -18.83
CA PRO A 19 -10.49 29.87 -18.83
C PRO A 19 -11.34 28.69 -19.33
N GLU A 20 -10.83 27.94 -20.32
CA GLU A 20 -11.50 26.74 -20.85
C GLU A 20 -11.61 25.62 -19.80
N LEU A 21 -10.54 25.39 -19.04
CA LEU A 21 -10.52 24.40 -17.98
C LEU A 21 -11.53 24.77 -16.88
N GLU A 22 -11.58 26.06 -16.53
CA GLU A 22 -12.54 26.56 -15.54
C GLU A 22 -14.00 26.43 -16.02
N GLN A 23 -14.26 26.68 -17.30
CA GLN A 23 -15.59 26.44 -17.88
C GLN A 23 -15.96 24.95 -17.84
N LYS A 24 -15.03 24.04 -18.15
CA LYS A 24 -15.24 22.60 -18.04
C LYS A 24 -15.53 22.17 -16.60
N ARG A 25 -14.83 22.75 -15.61
CA ARG A 25 -15.09 22.50 -14.18
C ARG A 25 -16.51 22.89 -13.79
N LYS A 26 -16.95 24.10 -14.13
CA LYS A 26 -18.32 24.57 -13.84
C LYS A 26 -19.40 23.69 -14.48
N ALA A 27 -19.19 23.28 -15.73
CA ALA A 27 -20.12 22.39 -16.41
C ALA A 27 -20.19 21.01 -15.73
N LEU A 28 -19.04 20.47 -15.29
CA LEU A 28 -18.99 19.20 -14.57
C LEU A 28 -19.59 19.31 -13.17
N GLU A 29 -19.36 20.41 -12.46
CA GLU A 29 -19.90 20.66 -11.13
C GLU A 29 -21.44 20.55 -11.10
N GLY A 30 -22.13 21.15 -12.07
CA GLY A 30 -23.59 20.99 -12.19
C GLY A 30 -24.04 19.54 -12.40
N ARG A 31 -23.27 18.76 -13.17
CA ARG A 31 -23.54 17.32 -13.36
C ARG A 31 -23.31 16.52 -12.08
N VAL A 32 -22.24 16.82 -11.36
CA VAL A 32 -21.87 16.19 -10.08
C VAL A 32 -22.94 16.47 -9.03
N GLN A 33 -23.37 17.74 -8.88
CA GLN A 33 -24.43 18.12 -7.95
C GLN A 33 -25.75 17.41 -8.26
N HIS A 34 -26.13 17.33 -9.55
CA HIS A 34 -27.34 16.61 -9.96
C HIS A 34 -27.26 15.12 -9.63
N PHE A 35 -26.13 14.48 -9.95
CA PHE A 35 -25.88 13.08 -9.62
C PHE A 35 -25.95 12.84 -8.11
N MET A 36 -25.30 13.69 -7.31
CA MET A 36 -25.23 13.53 -5.86
C MET A 36 -26.57 13.78 -5.18
N LYS A 37 -27.40 14.70 -5.71
CA LYS A 37 -28.80 14.86 -5.27
C LYS A 37 -29.58 13.55 -5.42
N ILE A 38 -29.48 12.88 -6.56
CA ILE A 38 -30.16 11.59 -6.80
C ILE A 38 -29.55 10.49 -5.94
N ALA A 39 -28.23 10.39 -5.90
CA ALA A 39 -27.50 9.38 -5.15
C ALA A 39 -27.85 9.42 -3.65
N ARG A 40 -27.97 10.61 -3.06
CA ARG A 40 -28.35 10.79 -1.66
C ARG A 40 -29.79 10.39 -1.35
N LEU A 41 -30.72 10.56 -2.30
CA LEU A 41 -32.09 10.07 -2.13
C LEU A 41 -32.15 8.54 -2.03
N ILE A 42 -31.22 7.84 -2.69
CA ILE A 42 -31.18 6.38 -2.75
C ILE A 42 -30.33 5.79 -1.62
N MET A 43 -29.14 6.33 -1.39
CA MET A 43 -28.13 5.77 -0.49
C MET A 43 -28.05 6.47 0.88
N GLY A 44 -28.79 7.57 1.05
CA GLY A 44 -28.67 8.48 2.19
C GLY A 44 -27.49 9.44 2.06
N ASP A 45 -27.34 10.33 3.04
CA ASP A 45 -26.20 11.25 3.11
C ASP A 45 -24.96 10.51 3.64
N ARG A 46 -24.01 10.22 2.75
CA ARG A 46 -22.78 9.46 3.03
C ARG A 46 -21.58 10.39 3.06
N LYS A 47 -21.63 11.42 3.90
CA LYS A 47 -20.50 12.33 4.11
C LYS A 47 -19.37 11.59 4.83
N PHE A 48 -18.13 12.01 4.58
CA PHE A 48 -17.01 11.57 5.40
C PHE A 48 -17.28 11.96 6.85
N ASP A 49 -17.19 10.96 7.74
CA ASP A 49 -17.18 11.23 9.17
C ASP A 49 -15.80 11.78 9.54
N TYR A 50 -15.78 13.07 9.88
CA TYR A 50 -14.56 13.76 10.28
C TYR A 50 -14.29 13.65 11.78
N GLU A 51 -15.30 13.30 12.58
CA GLU A 51 -15.19 13.04 14.01
C GLU A 51 -14.58 11.65 14.25
N HIS A 52 -14.88 10.69 13.36
CA HIS A 52 -14.32 9.35 13.36
C HIS A 52 -13.55 9.07 12.07
N PRO A 53 -12.34 9.62 11.93
CA PRO A 53 -11.60 9.52 10.69
C PRO A 53 -11.15 8.09 10.40
N TRP A 54 -10.78 7.86 9.13
CA TRP A 54 -10.15 6.62 8.70
C TRP A 54 -9.03 6.22 9.66
N GLY A 55 -9.18 5.06 10.29
CA GLY A 55 -8.24 4.55 11.29
C GLY A 55 -6.91 4.13 10.67
N GLY A 56 -5.86 4.17 11.49
CA GLY A 56 -4.50 3.77 11.12
C GLY A 56 -3.63 4.88 10.53
N THR A 57 -2.35 4.58 10.33
CA THR A 57 -1.36 5.52 9.76
C THR A 57 -1.34 5.44 8.24
N VAL A 58 -0.73 6.43 7.58
CA VAL A 58 -0.47 6.41 6.13
C VAL A 58 0.34 5.16 5.76
N LEU A 59 1.26 4.75 6.62
CA LEU A 59 2.05 3.55 6.45
C LEU A 59 1.19 2.29 6.50
N THR A 60 0.30 2.19 7.49
CA THR A 60 -0.69 1.12 7.59
C THR A 60 -1.53 1.02 6.32
N SER A 61 -1.99 2.15 5.77
CA SER A 61 -2.79 2.19 4.54
C SER A 61 -2.04 1.73 3.30
N VAL A 62 -0.73 2.01 3.19
CA VAL A 62 0.09 1.50 2.08
C VAL A 62 0.19 -0.03 2.17
N VAL A 63 0.49 -0.57 3.36
CA VAL A 63 0.59 -2.03 3.55
C VAL A 63 -0.77 -2.71 3.33
N GLY A 64 -1.85 -2.14 3.88
CA GLY A 64 -3.22 -2.62 3.65
C GLY A 64 -3.58 -2.64 2.17
N THR A 65 -3.12 -1.65 1.41
CA THR A 65 -3.30 -1.58 -0.05
C THR A 65 -2.58 -2.71 -0.79
N PHE A 66 -1.43 -3.19 -0.32
CA PHE A 66 -0.82 -4.40 -0.88
C PHE A 66 -1.66 -5.63 -0.55
N LEU A 67 -2.15 -5.72 0.70
CA LEU A 67 -2.91 -6.86 1.16
C LEU A 67 -4.27 -7.01 0.47
N THR A 68 -4.88 -5.94 -0.04
CA THR A 68 -6.17 -6.00 -0.76
C THR A 68 -6.06 -6.40 -2.24
N GLN A 69 -4.85 -6.52 -2.80
CA GLN A 69 -4.67 -6.78 -4.23
C GLN A 69 -5.11 -8.18 -4.65
N ASN A 70 -6.08 -8.25 -5.57
CA ASN A 70 -6.56 -9.49 -6.20
C ASN A 70 -7.08 -10.54 -5.20
N VAL A 71 -7.64 -10.09 -4.07
CA VAL A 71 -8.21 -10.94 -3.04
C VAL A 71 -9.48 -10.31 -2.49
N THR A 72 -10.25 -11.08 -1.74
CA THR A 72 -11.47 -10.61 -1.07
C THR A 72 -11.15 -9.81 0.18
N ASP A 73 -12.13 -9.02 0.63
CA ASP A 73 -12.00 -8.18 1.83
C ASP A 73 -11.74 -9.01 3.09
N HIS A 74 -12.37 -10.17 3.23
CA HIS A 74 -12.17 -11.02 4.41
C HIS A 74 -10.75 -11.61 4.47
N LEU A 75 -10.18 -12.03 3.32
CA LEU A 75 -8.82 -12.58 3.27
C LEU A 75 -7.76 -11.50 3.56
N SER A 76 -7.93 -10.32 2.97
CA SER A 76 -7.01 -9.20 3.19
C SER A 76 -7.09 -8.67 4.63
N SER A 77 -8.29 -8.57 5.19
CA SER A 77 -8.50 -8.15 6.58
C SER A 77 -7.90 -9.17 7.56
N ASN A 78 -8.12 -10.47 7.34
CA ASN A 78 -7.55 -11.51 8.18
C ASN A 78 -6.01 -11.47 8.16
N ALA A 79 -5.40 -11.36 6.97
CA ALA A 79 -3.96 -11.21 6.82
C ALA A 79 -3.41 -9.97 7.53
N PHE A 80 -4.12 -8.84 7.45
CA PHE A 80 -3.74 -7.63 8.16
C PHE A 80 -3.81 -7.83 9.68
N MET A 81 -4.88 -8.43 10.19
CA MET A 81 -5.05 -8.70 11.62
C MET A 81 -4.00 -9.68 12.16
N ASN A 82 -3.62 -10.70 11.37
CA ASN A 82 -2.54 -11.61 11.72
C ASN A 82 -1.19 -10.89 11.85
N LEU A 83 -0.87 -9.99 10.91
CA LEU A 83 0.33 -9.15 11.01
C LEU A 83 0.27 -8.25 12.25
N ALA A 84 -0.86 -7.62 12.52
CA ALA A 84 -1.03 -6.75 13.68
C ALA A 84 -0.91 -7.52 15.01
N ALA A 85 -1.43 -8.75 15.06
CA ALA A 85 -1.35 -9.61 16.25
C ALA A 85 0.07 -10.13 16.49
N GLU A 86 0.78 -10.51 15.43
CA GLU A 86 2.14 -11.05 15.52
C GLU A 86 3.16 -9.94 15.84
N PHE A 87 3.01 -8.77 15.23
CA PHE A 87 3.93 -7.64 15.36
C PHE A 87 3.30 -6.49 16.15
N SER A 88 2.54 -6.76 17.22
CA SER A 88 1.89 -5.69 17.98
C SER A 88 2.91 -4.85 18.76
N LEU A 89 2.85 -3.52 18.67
CA LEU A 89 3.71 -2.60 19.45
C LEU A 89 3.56 -2.80 20.97
N SER A 90 2.35 -3.12 21.44
CA SER A 90 2.09 -3.37 22.86
C SER A 90 2.87 -4.56 23.43
N LYS A 91 3.03 -5.66 22.67
CA LYS A 91 3.80 -6.84 23.12
C LYS A 91 5.30 -6.57 23.16
N ASN A 92 5.80 -5.69 22.29
CA ASN A 92 7.23 -5.42 22.18
C ASN A 92 7.70 -4.37 23.19
N ARG A 93 6.86 -3.37 23.53
CA ARG A 93 7.17 -2.40 24.60
C ARG A 93 7.23 -3.06 25.98
N SER A 94 6.41 -4.08 26.25
CA SER A 94 6.42 -4.80 27.54
C SER A 94 7.60 -5.77 27.73
N ASN A 95 8.31 -6.12 26.66
CA ASN A 95 9.52 -6.95 26.74
C ASN A 95 10.79 -6.15 27.13
N VAL A 96 10.68 -4.84 27.35
CA VAL A 96 11.81 -3.93 27.70
C VAL A 96 11.94 -3.66 29.21
N GLU A 97 11.03 -4.17 30.05
CA GLU A 97 11.22 -4.12 31.51
C GLU A 97 12.13 -5.25 32.02
N PRO A 98 12.98 -5.02 33.04
CA PRO A 98 13.91 -6.03 33.53
C PRO A 98 13.11 -7.16 34.15
N ARG A 99 13.19 -8.35 33.54
CA ARG A 99 12.56 -9.58 34.05
C ARG A 99 13.07 -9.87 35.46
N THR A 100 12.33 -9.42 36.47
CA THR A 100 12.45 -9.91 37.84
C THR A 100 11.79 -11.29 37.92
N ASN A 101 12.60 -12.26 38.34
CA ASN A 101 12.28 -13.67 38.53
C ASN A 101 11.03 -13.90 39.37
N VAL A 102 10.09 -14.73 38.87
CA VAL A 102 9.29 -15.67 39.69
C VAL A 102 8.75 -16.82 38.80
N PRO A 103 8.40 -18.00 39.35
CA PRO A 103 8.96 -19.28 38.91
C PRO A 103 7.96 -20.17 38.15
N LEU A 104 8.52 -21.07 37.33
CA LEU A 104 7.79 -22.16 36.65
C LEU A 104 7.17 -23.13 37.67
N MET A 105 5.86 -23.35 37.57
CA MET A 105 5.22 -24.54 38.12
C MET A 105 5.33 -25.70 37.13
N LEU A 106 5.92 -26.78 37.63
CA LEU A 106 5.96 -28.12 37.04
C LEU A 106 4.56 -28.74 37.09
N THR A 107 4.19 -29.45 36.01
CA THR A 107 3.29 -30.60 36.10
C THR A 107 3.87 -31.74 35.28
N ASP A 108 4.21 -32.81 35.99
CA ASP A 108 4.64 -34.11 35.48
C ASP A 108 3.53 -34.83 34.69
N GLY A 109 3.95 -35.68 33.74
CA GLY A 109 3.05 -36.58 33.02
C GLY A 109 3.77 -37.41 31.96
N SER A 110 4.45 -38.45 32.42
CA SER A 110 5.19 -39.47 31.67
C SER A 110 4.47 -40.16 30.51
N GLY A 111 5.22 -40.46 29.43
CA GLY A 111 4.85 -41.41 28.38
C GLY A 111 6.05 -41.73 27.49
N LEU A 112 6.85 -42.72 27.90
CA LEU A 112 7.99 -43.26 27.16
C LEU A 112 7.52 -44.06 25.94
N GLY A 113 8.13 -43.78 24.79
CA GLY A 113 8.05 -44.59 23.58
C GLY A 113 9.35 -44.43 22.81
N GLU A 114 10.31 -45.31 23.07
CA GLU A 114 11.55 -45.43 22.30
C GLU A 114 11.23 -45.84 20.86
N SER A 115 11.76 -45.11 19.89
CA SER A 115 11.85 -45.56 18.49
C SER A 115 13.29 -45.38 18.02
N GLU A 116 13.84 -46.46 17.50
CA GLU A 116 15.20 -46.59 16.97
C GLU A 116 15.51 -45.62 15.80
N PRO A 117 16.80 -45.35 15.51
CA PRO A 117 17.21 -44.34 14.54
C PRO A 117 17.01 -44.84 13.10
N GLY A 118 15.90 -44.44 12.48
CA GLY A 118 15.68 -44.55 11.05
C GLY A 118 16.43 -43.45 10.28
N ASP A 119 17.21 -43.89 9.29
CA ASP A 119 17.93 -43.06 8.32
C ASP A 119 16.99 -42.07 7.59
N HIS A 120 17.09 -40.78 7.93
CA HIS A 120 16.37 -39.67 7.32
C HIS A 120 17.31 -38.66 6.68
N GLY A 121 18.25 -39.11 5.85
CA GLY A 121 18.99 -38.24 4.94
C GLY A 121 18.17 -37.93 3.67
N SER A 122 17.84 -36.65 3.42
CA SER A 122 17.78 -35.98 2.08
C SER A 122 16.69 -34.91 1.91
N ALA A 123 15.54 -34.99 2.62
CA ALA A 123 14.44 -34.03 2.43
C ALA A 123 14.60 -32.74 3.27
N ASP A 124 14.99 -32.87 4.54
CA ASP A 124 15.09 -31.75 5.50
C ASP A 124 16.26 -30.79 5.16
N GLU A 125 17.40 -31.32 4.69
CA GLU A 125 18.54 -30.49 4.27
C GLU A 125 18.25 -29.68 3.00
N ARG A 126 17.49 -30.25 2.06
CA ARG A 126 17.15 -29.58 0.80
C ARG A 126 16.13 -28.44 1.02
N GLY A 127 15.23 -28.59 2.00
CA GLY A 127 14.34 -27.53 2.48
C GLY A 127 15.11 -26.39 3.19
N LYS A 128 15.99 -26.74 4.14
CA LYS A 128 16.85 -25.77 4.84
C LYS A 128 17.75 -24.96 3.90
N CYS A 129 18.30 -25.60 2.86
CA CYS A 129 19.14 -24.92 1.86
C CYS A 129 18.34 -23.91 0.99
N ARG A 130 17.09 -24.23 0.63
CA ARG A 130 16.21 -23.33 -0.15
C ARG A 130 15.80 -22.08 0.63
N ASP A 131 15.52 -22.23 1.92
CA ASP A 131 15.18 -21.10 2.78
C ASP A 131 16.40 -20.23 3.07
N LYS A 132 17.59 -20.83 3.21
CA LYS A 132 18.85 -20.09 3.37
C LYS A 132 19.12 -19.12 2.22
N GLY A 133 18.96 -19.55 0.97
CA GLY A 133 19.19 -18.68 -0.20
C GLY A 133 18.27 -17.46 -0.24
N ILE A 134 17.00 -17.62 0.16
CA ILE A 134 16.07 -16.49 0.25
C ILE A 134 16.43 -15.59 1.43
N GLU A 135 16.73 -16.12 2.61
CA GLU A 135 17.11 -15.28 3.75
C GLU A 135 18.39 -14.47 3.45
N GLU A 136 19.37 -15.04 2.74
CA GLU A 136 20.55 -14.31 2.25
C GLU A 136 20.17 -13.16 1.28
N LEU A 137 19.24 -13.43 0.36
CA LEU A 137 18.73 -12.41 -0.57
C LEU A 137 17.99 -11.30 0.20
N ILE A 138 17.12 -11.64 1.15
CA ILE A 138 16.38 -10.68 1.98
C ILE A 138 17.34 -9.87 2.85
N ALA A 139 18.35 -10.49 3.45
CA ALA A 139 19.39 -9.80 4.20
C ALA A 139 20.12 -8.78 3.32
N SER A 140 20.46 -9.15 2.09
CA SER A 140 21.11 -8.24 1.12
C SER A 140 20.19 -7.09 0.69
N ILE A 141 18.87 -7.32 0.61
CA ILE A 141 17.89 -6.25 0.39
C ILE A 141 17.89 -5.30 1.59
N ARG A 142 17.85 -5.81 2.82
CA ARG A 142 17.86 -5.01 4.06
C ARG A 142 19.11 -4.13 4.20
N THR A 143 20.28 -4.66 3.87
CA THR A 143 21.56 -3.93 3.94
C THR A 143 21.77 -2.98 2.77
N GLY A 144 20.94 -3.06 1.72
CA GLY A 144 21.13 -2.28 0.49
C GLY A 144 22.22 -2.82 -0.44
N GLU A 145 22.80 -3.98 -0.13
CA GLU A 145 23.86 -4.64 -0.90
C GLU A 145 23.31 -5.49 -2.05
N ILE A 146 22.04 -5.32 -2.43
CA ILE A 146 21.40 -6.05 -3.53
C ILE A 146 22.13 -5.86 -4.87
N SER A 147 22.88 -4.78 -5.05
CA SER A 147 23.75 -4.56 -6.22
C SER A 147 24.87 -5.59 -6.36
N SER A 148 25.25 -6.28 -5.29
CA SER A 148 26.23 -7.38 -5.30
C SER A 148 25.66 -8.68 -5.90
N TRP A 149 24.33 -8.75 -6.08
CA TRP A 149 23.66 -9.89 -6.67
C TRP A 149 23.40 -9.66 -8.15
N ASP A 150 23.97 -10.54 -8.99
CA ASP A 150 23.64 -10.52 -10.41
C ASP A 150 22.21 -11.05 -10.67
N ARG A 151 21.61 -10.60 -11.78
CA ARG A 151 20.24 -10.99 -12.16
C ARG A 151 20.07 -12.51 -12.32
N GLY A 152 21.13 -13.23 -12.71
CA GLY A 152 21.12 -14.69 -12.84
C GLY A 152 21.03 -15.38 -11.49
N ARG A 153 21.85 -14.95 -10.50
CA ARG A 153 21.81 -15.47 -9.12
C ARG A 153 20.46 -15.22 -8.46
N ILE A 154 19.90 -14.00 -8.57
CA ILE A 154 18.57 -13.69 -8.03
C ILE A 154 17.53 -14.63 -8.66
N ARG A 155 17.54 -14.75 -10.00
CA ARG A 155 16.61 -15.64 -10.70
C ARG A 155 16.74 -17.08 -10.22
N LYS A 156 17.95 -17.62 -10.10
CA LYS A 156 18.17 -18.98 -9.61
C LYS A 156 17.54 -19.21 -8.24
N VAL A 157 17.86 -18.35 -7.26
CA VAL A 157 17.32 -18.47 -5.89
C VAL A 157 15.79 -18.43 -5.87
N LEU A 158 15.17 -17.56 -6.68
CA LEU A 158 13.71 -17.44 -6.73
C LEU A 158 13.04 -18.67 -7.36
N PHE A 159 13.57 -19.17 -8.48
CA PHE A 159 13.01 -20.32 -9.19
C PHE A 159 13.31 -21.66 -8.50
N ASP A 160 14.33 -21.71 -7.64
CA ASP A 160 14.63 -22.89 -6.81
C ASP A 160 13.60 -23.07 -5.67
N ARG A 161 12.94 -21.98 -5.24
CA ARG A 161 12.00 -21.99 -4.11
C ARG A 161 10.54 -21.79 -4.49
N PHE A 162 10.26 -20.95 -5.48
CA PHE A 162 8.89 -20.57 -5.84
C PHE A 162 8.49 -21.12 -7.19
N GLU A 163 7.20 -21.36 -7.37
CA GLU A 163 6.64 -21.64 -8.70
C GLU A 163 6.96 -20.50 -9.67
N SER A 164 7.13 -20.85 -10.96
CA SER A 164 7.60 -19.95 -12.00
C SER A 164 6.86 -18.61 -12.08
N SER A 165 5.53 -18.62 -11.89
CA SER A 165 4.71 -17.41 -11.94
C SER A 165 4.98 -16.47 -10.75
N THR A 166 5.13 -17.03 -9.54
CA THR A 166 5.45 -16.29 -8.32
C THR A 166 6.90 -15.79 -8.36
N ALA A 167 7.84 -16.64 -8.78
CA ALA A 167 9.23 -16.27 -8.97
C ALA A 167 9.39 -15.10 -9.94
N ALA A 168 8.67 -15.12 -11.08
CA ALA A 168 8.72 -14.04 -12.06
C ALA A 168 8.20 -12.70 -11.51
N LYS A 169 7.09 -12.71 -10.76
CA LYS A 169 6.52 -11.50 -10.13
C LYS A 169 7.48 -10.92 -9.10
N ILE A 170 8.03 -11.78 -8.25
CA ILE A 170 9.03 -11.38 -7.23
C ILE A 170 10.28 -10.82 -7.91
N PHE A 171 10.79 -11.47 -8.95
CA PHE A 171 11.95 -11.00 -9.70
C PHE A 171 11.71 -9.61 -10.29
N HIS A 172 10.53 -9.37 -10.86
CA HIS A 172 10.14 -8.05 -11.37
C HIS A 172 10.10 -7.00 -10.25
N ASP A 173 9.53 -7.33 -9.10
CA ASP A 173 9.48 -6.43 -7.94
C ASP A 173 10.90 -6.07 -7.45
N ILE A 174 11.81 -7.03 -7.37
CA ILE A 174 13.21 -6.79 -6.98
C ILE A 174 13.93 -5.96 -8.05
N ALA A 175 13.75 -6.28 -9.33
CA ALA A 175 14.36 -5.53 -10.43
C ALA A 175 13.83 -4.09 -10.54
N SER A 176 12.66 -3.80 -9.94
CA SER A 176 12.11 -2.45 -9.85
C SER A 176 12.74 -1.60 -8.74
N ILE A 177 13.53 -2.21 -7.83
CA ILE A 177 14.24 -1.49 -6.77
C ILE A 177 15.28 -0.59 -7.43
N ARG A 178 15.12 0.72 -7.23
CA ARG A 178 16.00 1.76 -7.75
C ARG A 178 16.51 2.64 -6.61
N ASP A 179 17.46 3.50 -6.94
CA ASP A 179 17.82 4.61 -6.07
C ASP A 179 16.64 5.58 -5.94
N THR A 180 16.21 5.79 -4.71
CA THR A 180 15.08 6.65 -4.35
C THR A 180 15.47 7.67 -3.28
N SER A 181 16.78 7.83 -3.03
CA SER A 181 17.35 8.76 -2.04
C SER A 181 16.95 10.22 -2.24
N HIS A 182 16.68 10.63 -3.48
CA HIS A 182 16.20 11.98 -3.81
C HIS A 182 14.88 12.35 -3.09
N TRP A 183 14.05 11.37 -2.71
CA TRP A 183 12.81 11.63 -1.96
C TRP A 183 13.05 12.15 -0.55
N ASN A 184 14.25 11.98 0.02
CA ASN A 184 14.62 12.59 1.29
C ASN A 184 14.51 14.13 1.26
N SER A 185 14.63 14.75 0.08
CA SER A 185 14.37 16.19 -0.08
C SER A 185 12.92 16.57 0.29
N LEU A 186 11.96 15.70 0.01
CA LEU A 186 10.55 15.91 0.33
C LEU A 186 10.28 15.77 1.83
N LEU A 187 10.99 14.86 2.52
CA LEU A 187 10.96 14.78 3.98
C LEU A 187 11.52 16.06 4.62
N LYS A 188 12.62 16.61 4.10
CA LYS A 188 13.16 17.90 4.57
C LYS A 188 12.14 19.03 4.39
N GLU A 189 11.43 19.06 3.27
CA GLU A 189 10.32 20.00 3.04
C GLU A 189 9.21 19.83 4.08
N ALA A 190 8.83 18.59 4.41
CA ALA A 190 7.84 18.31 5.45
C ALA A 190 8.26 18.88 6.81
N TYR A 191 9.52 18.71 7.21
CA TYR A 191 10.07 19.29 8.45
C TYR A 191 10.03 20.81 8.45
N ASN A 192 10.33 21.45 7.32
CA ASN A 192 10.22 22.89 7.13
C ASN A 192 8.76 23.36 7.22
N ASN A 193 7.82 22.54 6.77
CA ASN A 193 6.37 22.76 6.89
C ASN A 193 5.80 22.37 8.28
N GLY A 194 6.67 22.17 9.27
CA GLY A 194 6.29 21.96 10.67
C GLY A 194 6.03 20.51 11.05
N TYR A 195 6.33 19.53 10.20
CA TYR A 195 6.27 18.12 10.59
C TYR A 195 7.22 17.86 11.77
N ARG A 196 6.74 17.15 12.79
CA ARG A 196 7.54 16.60 13.88
C ARG A 196 7.09 15.18 14.11
N LYS A 197 8.03 14.25 14.18
CA LYS A 197 7.71 12.86 14.43
C LYS A 197 7.28 12.71 15.89
N GLU A 198 6.04 12.28 16.10
CA GLU A 198 5.50 11.99 17.43
C GLU A 198 5.90 10.57 17.87
N GLU A 199 6.17 10.39 19.16
CA GLU A 199 6.55 9.08 19.73
C GLU A 199 5.35 8.13 19.94
N ASN A 200 4.13 8.67 19.97
CA ASN A 200 2.87 7.94 20.10
C ASN A 200 2.02 8.16 18.85
N THR A 201 2.52 7.70 17.70
CA THR A 201 1.66 7.53 16.53
C THR A 201 0.53 6.55 16.88
N ASN A 202 -0.64 6.67 16.24
CA ASN A 202 -1.74 5.70 16.28
C ASN A 202 -1.37 4.35 15.61
N GLU A 203 -0.07 4.03 15.58
CA GLU A 203 0.47 2.83 14.99
C GLU A 203 0.22 1.66 15.94
N THR A 204 -0.32 0.59 15.39
CA THR A 204 -0.60 -0.64 16.15
C THR A 204 0.45 -1.71 15.87
N ILE A 205 1.11 -1.64 14.71
CA ILE A 205 2.07 -2.62 14.20
C ILE A 205 3.50 -2.09 14.38
N ASP A 206 4.37 -2.91 14.95
CA ASP A 206 5.79 -2.66 15.07
C ASP A 206 6.47 -2.99 13.74
N TRP A 207 6.50 -1.98 12.87
CA TRP A 207 7.10 -2.12 11.54
C TRP A 207 8.60 -2.32 11.58
N ASP A 208 9.30 -1.82 12.60
CA ASP A 208 10.73 -2.10 12.78
C ASP A 208 10.92 -3.59 13.16
N ALA A 209 10.07 -4.17 14.02
CA ALA A 209 10.10 -5.61 14.28
C ALA A 209 9.76 -6.44 13.03
N LEU A 210 8.75 -6.03 12.25
CA LEU A 210 8.40 -6.70 10.99
C LEU A 210 9.56 -6.65 9.99
N LEU A 211 10.21 -5.50 9.84
CA LEU A 211 11.35 -5.31 8.94
C LEU A 211 12.47 -6.33 9.21
N HIS A 212 12.75 -6.63 10.49
CA HIS A 212 13.83 -7.55 10.91
C HIS A 212 13.38 -9.01 11.07
N ALA A 213 12.09 -9.31 10.97
CA ALA A 213 11.57 -10.66 11.15
C ALA A 213 11.99 -11.62 10.02
N PRO A 214 12.15 -12.94 10.28
CA PRO A 214 12.40 -13.91 9.23
C PRO A 214 11.34 -13.85 8.11
N PHE A 215 11.74 -14.03 6.86
CA PHE A 215 10.82 -13.96 5.71
C PHE A 215 9.68 -14.98 5.85
N ALA A 216 10.02 -16.20 6.29
CA ALA A 216 9.05 -17.26 6.52
C ALA A 216 7.95 -16.85 7.51
N LYS A 217 8.31 -16.09 8.56
CA LYS A 217 7.37 -15.63 9.58
C LYS A 217 6.34 -14.66 9.02
N ILE A 218 6.78 -13.69 8.22
CA ILE A 218 5.90 -12.71 7.56
C ILE A 218 4.99 -13.41 6.55
N ALA A 219 5.55 -14.32 5.75
CA ALA A 219 4.79 -15.09 4.77
C ALA A 219 3.72 -15.98 5.44
N GLU A 220 4.01 -16.55 6.61
CA GLU A 220 3.06 -17.36 7.36
C GLU A 220 1.88 -16.52 7.86
N CYS A 221 2.12 -15.31 8.41
CA CYS A 221 1.04 -14.42 8.88
C CYS A 221 0.00 -14.12 7.78
N ILE A 222 0.44 -14.05 6.53
CA ILE A 222 -0.42 -13.73 5.38
C ILE A 222 -0.66 -14.93 4.46
N ARG A 223 -0.39 -16.16 4.92
CA ARG A 223 -0.50 -17.38 4.11
C ARG A 223 -1.90 -17.56 3.55
N ASP A 224 -2.92 -17.41 4.38
CA ASP A 224 -4.33 -17.66 4.02
C ASP A 224 -4.86 -16.67 2.98
N ARG A 225 -4.18 -15.52 2.81
CA ARG A 225 -4.49 -14.54 1.75
C ARG A 225 -4.20 -15.08 0.35
N GLY A 226 -3.20 -15.96 0.23
CA GLY A 226 -2.60 -16.35 -1.04
C GLY A 226 -1.66 -15.28 -1.62
N ASN A 227 -0.77 -15.72 -2.53
CA ASN A 227 0.38 -14.93 -3.02
C ASN A 227 1.25 -14.36 -1.89
N GLN A 228 1.32 -15.07 -0.75
CA GLN A 228 1.97 -14.65 0.48
C GLN A 228 3.44 -14.30 0.26
N SER A 229 4.17 -15.09 -0.53
CA SER A 229 5.59 -14.86 -0.78
C SER A 229 5.84 -13.54 -1.51
N GLN A 230 5.01 -13.22 -2.51
CA GLN A 230 5.11 -11.96 -3.24
C GLN A 230 4.75 -10.78 -2.34
N MET A 231 3.67 -10.88 -1.57
CA MET A 231 3.23 -9.80 -0.69
C MET A 231 4.20 -9.56 0.46
N ALA A 232 4.72 -10.60 1.09
CA ALA A 232 5.70 -10.51 2.16
C ALA A 232 6.96 -9.79 1.67
N LEU A 233 7.47 -10.18 0.50
CA LEU A 233 8.59 -9.49 -0.13
C LEU A 233 8.28 -8.04 -0.45
N ARG A 234 7.11 -7.75 -1.01
CA ARG A 234 6.72 -6.39 -1.38
C ARG A 234 6.63 -5.47 -0.17
N ILE A 235 6.05 -5.96 0.93
CA ILE A 235 6.01 -5.26 2.22
C ILE A 235 7.43 -5.02 2.73
N LEU A 236 8.28 -6.05 2.76
CA LEU A 236 9.68 -5.92 3.20
C LEU A 236 10.47 -4.91 2.37
N ALA A 237 10.43 -5.03 1.04
CA ALA A 237 11.13 -4.12 0.12
C ALA A 237 10.67 -2.67 0.29
N PHE A 238 9.37 -2.47 0.53
CA PHE A 238 8.81 -1.15 0.85
C PHE A 238 9.32 -0.60 2.18
N LEU A 239 9.32 -1.38 3.25
CA LEU A 239 9.84 -0.95 4.57
C LEU A 239 11.33 -0.64 4.53
N VAL A 240 12.12 -1.52 3.88
CA VAL A 240 13.56 -1.30 3.63
C VAL A 240 13.78 0.02 2.91
N ARG A 241 13.02 0.27 1.83
CA ARG A 241 13.13 1.50 1.06
C ARG A 241 12.87 2.73 1.94
N ILE A 242 11.79 2.75 2.71
CA ILE A 242 11.49 3.90 3.57
C ILE A 242 12.61 4.10 4.60
N LYS A 243 13.03 3.03 5.29
CA LYS A 243 14.09 3.10 6.29
C LYS A 243 15.39 3.63 5.68
N ARG A 244 15.76 3.17 4.48
CA ARG A 244 16.94 3.63 3.74
C ARG A 244 16.82 5.10 3.33
N ASP A 245 15.71 5.49 2.73
CA ASP A 245 15.56 6.82 2.14
C ASP A 245 15.42 7.90 3.23
N HIS A 246 14.77 7.58 4.36
CA HIS A 246 14.33 8.56 5.37
C HIS A 246 14.93 8.34 6.77
N GLY A 247 15.67 7.25 6.98
CA GLY A 247 16.25 6.87 8.28
C GLY A 247 15.25 6.28 9.29
N SER A 248 13.94 6.45 9.08
CA SER A 248 12.91 5.92 9.97
C SER A 248 11.68 5.43 9.19
N ILE A 249 11.00 4.42 9.71
CA ILE A 249 9.79 3.84 9.10
C ILE A 249 8.60 4.70 9.49
N ASP A 250 8.34 5.73 8.69
CA ASP A 250 7.28 6.69 8.92
C ASP A 250 6.86 7.36 7.60
N LEU A 251 5.56 7.59 7.46
CA LEU A 251 4.93 8.26 6.31
C LEU A 251 3.96 9.38 6.71
N GLU A 252 3.79 9.70 8.01
CA GLU A 252 2.87 10.77 8.44
C GLU A 252 3.32 12.15 7.94
N TRP A 253 4.61 12.32 7.69
CA TRP A 253 5.18 13.52 7.07
C TRP A 253 4.57 13.85 5.69
N LEU A 254 3.95 12.88 4.99
CA LEU A 254 3.24 13.12 3.73
C LEU A 254 2.04 14.06 3.87
N ARG A 255 1.50 14.22 5.09
CA ARG A 255 0.47 15.24 5.36
C ARG A 255 1.03 16.66 5.24
N HIS A 256 2.30 16.85 5.53
CA HIS A 256 2.95 18.16 5.58
C HIS A 256 3.60 18.59 4.26
N VAL A 257 3.22 17.98 3.13
CA VAL A 257 3.73 18.33 1.81
C VAL A 257 2.60 18.56 0.81
N PRO A 258 2.84 19.30 -0.30
CA PRO A 258 1.82 19.53 -1.32
C PRO A 258 1.23 18.23 -1.91
N ARG A 259 -0.08 18.25 -2.21
CA ARG A 259 -0.86 17.07 -2.66
C ARG A 259 -0.25 16.38 -3.88
N ALA A 260 0.20 17.18 -4.85
CA ALA A 260 0.88 16.73 -6.06
C ALA A 260 2.17 15.95 -5.74
N LYS A 261 3.02 16.48 -4.86
CA LYS A 261 4.27 15.84 -4.46
C LYS A 261 4.01 14.55 -3.67
N ALA A 262 3.02 14.54 -2.78
CA ALA A 262 2.59 13.33 -2.08
C ALA A 262 2.10 12.24 -3.07
N LYS A 263 1.29 12.63 -4.08
CA LYS A 263 0.84 11.71 -5.15
C LYS A 263 2.03 11.10 -5.89
N ARG A 264 3.01 11.93 -6.29
CA ARG A 264 4.22 11.48 -7.00
C ARG A 264 5.08 10.54 -6.14
N TYR A 265 5.24 10.84 -4.85
CA TYR A 265 5.93 9.95 -3.92
C TYR A 265 5.23 8.59 -3.82
N LEU A 266 3.92 8.57 -3.57
CA LEU A 266 3.15 7.34 -3.45
C LEU A 266 3.16 6.52 -4.76
N LEU A 267 3.05 7.16 -5.93
CA LEU A 267 3.16 6.51 -7.24
C LEU A 267 4.54 5.91 -7.51
N SER A 268 5.58 6.40 -6.83
CA SER A 268 6.92 5.84 -6.97
C SER A 268 7.09 4.52 -6.21
N ILE A 269 6.17 4.17 -5.31
CA ILE A 269 6.22 2.91 -4.55
C ILE A 269 5.77 1.77 -5.46
N ASN A 270 6.66 0.80 -5.67
CA ASN A 270 6.35 -0.37 -6.50
C ASN A 270 5.14 -1.12 -5.94
N GLY A 271 4.20 -1.45 -6.82
CA GLY A 271 2.94 -2.10 -6.45
C GLY A 271 1.79 -1.14 -6.11
N LEU A 272 2.00 0.18 -6.08
CA LEU A 272 0.91 1.16 -5.98
C LEU A 272 0.58 1.77 -7.34
N GLY A 273 -0.66 1.57 -7.80
CA GLY A 273 -1.20 2.20 -9.01
C GLY A 273 -2.00 3.47 -8.73
N ALA A 274 -2.38 4.21 -9.77
CA ALA A 274 -3.09 5.48 -9.65
C ALA A 274 -4.38 5.42 -8.80
N LYS A 275 -5.21 4.38 -9.01
CA LYS A 275 -6.40 4.12 -8.16
C LYS A 275 -6.02 3.99 -6.69
N SER A 276 -5.08 3.10 -6.39
CA SER A 276 -4.62 2.81 -5.03
C SER A 276 -4.03 4.04 -4.34
N VAL A 277 -3.20 4.79 -5.04
CA VAL A 277 -2.64 6.05 -4.55
C VAL A 277 -3.74 7.06 -4.25
N ASP A 278 -4.72 7.21 -5.14
CA ASP A 278 -5.82 8.15 -4.91
C ASP A 278 -6.74 7.69 -3.77
N CYS A 279 -6.89 6.38 -3.52
CA CYS A 279 -7.57 5.88 -2.31
C CYS A 279 -6.81 6.28 -1.04
N ILE A 280 -5.49 6.10 -0.99
CA ILE A 280 -4.65 6.51 0.16
C ILE A 280 -4.72 8.03 0.35
N ARG A 281 -4.66 8.79 -0.75
CA ARG A 281 -4.79 10.25 -0.72
C ARG A 281 -6.13 10.68 -0.14
N LEU A 282 -7.23 10.08 -0.61
CA LEU A 282 -8.59 10.42 -0.17
C LEU A 282 -8.83 10.03 1.29
N LEU A 283 -8.57 8.77 1.64
CA LEU A 283 -8.95 8.21 2.94
C LEU A 283 -7.95 8.55 4.04
N SER A 284 -6.66 8.38 3.77
CA SER A 284 -5.61 8.51 4.79
C SER A 284 -5.06 9.92 4.85
N LEU A 285 -4.71 10.52 3.71
CA LEU A 285 -4.16 11.88 3.66
C LEU A 285 -5.23 12.97 3.60
N ARG A 286 -6.53 12.63 3.49
CA ARG A 286 -7.63 13.60 3.36
C ARG A 286 -7.43 14.65 2.27
N HIS A 287 -6.72 14.27 1.22
CA HIS A 287 -6.58 15.10 0.03
C HIS A 287 -7.85 14.97 -0.83
N ARG A 288 -8.21 16.04 -1.55
CA ARG A 288 -9.17 15.94 -2.65
C ARG A 288 -8.56 15.07 -3.74
N ALA A 289 -8.95 13.81 -3.75
CA ALA A 289 -8.55 12.81 -4.72
C ALA A 289 -9.78 12.01 -5.14
N PHE A 290 -9.81 11.59 -6.39
CA PHE A 290 -10.94 10.86 -6.95
C PHE A 290 -10.45 9.51 -7.50
N PRO A 291 -10.52 8.43 -6.71
CA PRO A 291 -10.12 7.10 -7.14
C PRO A 291 -11.05 6.59 -8.24
N VAL A 292 -10.52 6.31 -9.43
CA VAL A 292 -11.31 5.74 -10.52
C VAL A 292 -11.10 4.24 -10.57
N ASP A 293 -12.16 3.49 -10.30
CA ASP A 293 -12.21 2.04 -10.53
C ASP A 293 -13.11 1.69 -11.72
N THR A 294 -13.28 0.39 -11.98
CA THR A 294 -14.12 -0.11 -13.07
C THR A 294 -15.57 0.37 -12.97
N ASN A 295 -16.13 0.49 -11.76
CA ASN A 295 -17.51 0.93 -11.56
C ASN A 295 -17.65 2.44 -11.78
N VAL A 296 -16.71 3.23 -11.26
CA VAL A 296 -16.64 4.67 -11.50
C VAL A 296 -16.49 4.93 -13.00
N ALA A 297 -15.53 4.30 -13.66
CA ALA A 297 -15.33 4.39 -15.11
C ALA A 297 -16.63 4.10 -15.87
N ARG A 298 -17.32 3.01 -15.52
CA ARG A 298 -18.60 2.64 -16.13
C ARG A 298 -19.68 3.70 -15.93
N ILE A 299 -19.80 4.29 -14.74
CA ILE A 299 -20.82 5.30 -14.43
C ILE A 299 -20.53 6.59 -15.19
N VAL A 300 -19.31 7.14 -15.08
CA VAL A 300 -18.97 8.44 -15.69
C VAL A 300 -19.04 8.39 -17.22
N THR A 301 -18.72 7.23 -17.81
CA THR A 301 -18.90 6.99 -19.24
C THR A 301 -20.39 6.92 -19.62
N ARG A 302 -21.21 6.15 -18.91
CA ARG A 302 -22.65 6.01 -19.21
C ARG A 302 -23.43 7.32 -19.02
N LEU A 303 -23.00 8.17 -18.09
CA LEU A 303 -23.57 9.49 -17.86
C LEU A 303 -23.04 10.56 -18.84
N GLY A 304 -22.14 10.20 -19.76
CA GLY A 304 -21.56 11.14 -20.74
C GLY A 304 -20.65 12.20 -20.12
N TRP A 305 -20.04 11.92 -18.96
CA TRP A 305 -19.06 12.83 -18.34
C TRP A 305 -17.69 12.71 -19.00
N VAL A 306 -17.37 11.50 -19.47
CA VAL A 306 -16.17 11.21 -20.24
C VAL A 306 -16.61 10.68 -21.59
N GLU A 307 -16.13 11.32 -22.66
CA GLU A 307 -16.42 10.90 -24.02
C GLU A 307 -15.79 9.53 -24.29
N LEU A 308 -16.58 8.68 -24.93
CA LEU A 308 -16.10 7.43 -25.48
C LEU A 308 -15.26 7.75 -26.72
N GLN A 309 -14.03 7.24 -26.75
CA GLN A 309 -13.28 7.20 -28.00
C GLN A 309 -14.04 6.31 -28.99
N PRO A 310 -14.10 6.69 -30.29
CA PRO A 310 -14.73 5.85 -31.29
C PRO A 310 -14.08 4.46 -31.30
N LEU A 311 -14.90 3.42 -31.31
CA LEU A 311 -14.41 2.05 -31.39
C LEU A 311 -13.71 1.82 -32.74
N PRO A 312 -12.60 1.07 -32.79
CA PRO A 312 -12.03 0.63 -34.05
C PRO A 312 -13.11 -0.11 -34.88
N ASN A 313 -13.18 0.18 -36.17
CA ASN A 313 -14.07 -0.49 -37.13
C ASN A 313 -15.58 -0.34 -36.91
N SER A 314 -16.03 0.77 -36.30
CA SER A 314 -17.47 1.10 -36.18
C SER A 314 -18.30 0.06 -35.41
N GLN A 315 -17.66 -0.70 -34.51
CA GLN A 315 -18.33 -1.70 -33.69
C GLN A 315 -19.31 -1.02 -32.72
N GLU A 316 -20.50 -1.60 -32.54
CA GLU A 316 -21.49 -1.04 -31.61
C GLU A 316 -21.02 -1.16 -30.17
N PHE A 317 -21.20 -0.10 -29.37
CA PHE A 317 -20.62 0.00 -28.02
C PHE A 317 -21.05 -1.12 -27.06
N HIS A 318 -22.26 -1.66 -27.22
CA HIS A 318 -22.75 -2.76 -26.39
C HIS A 318 -22.14 -4.13 -26.74
N LEU A 319 -21.45 -4.24 -27.90
CA LEU A 319 -20.73 -5.43 -28.34
C LEU A 319 -19.28 -5.45 -27.86
N VAL A 320 -18.77 -4.32 -27.35
CA VAL A 320 -17.39 -4.20 -26.89
C VAL A 320 -17.35 -3.97 -25.39
N ASN A 321 -16.88 -4.96 -24.63
CA ASN A 321 -16.65 -4.86 -23.19
C ASN A 321 -15.51 -3.88 -22.81
N THR A 322 -15.05 -3.03 -23.72
CA THR A 322 -13.94 -2.10 -23.50
C THR A 322 -14.46 -0.72 -23.11
N TYR A 323 -14.41 -0.45 -21.82
CA TYR A 323 -14.47 0.92 -21.31
C TYR A 323 -13.10 1.61 -21.53
N PRO A 324 -13.06 2.96 -21.56
CA PRO A 324 -11.79 3.68 -21.61
C PRO A 324 -10.87 3.25 -20.47
N VAL A 325 -9.56 3.28 -20.71
CA VAL A 325 -8.57 2.87 -19.73
C VAL A 325 -8.72 3.74 -18.47
N MET A 326 -8.86 3.11 -17.31
CA MET A 326 -9.19 3.80 -16.05
C MET A 326 -8.14 4.87 -15.69
N ALA A 327 -6.88 4.64 -16.06
CA ALA A 327 -5.81 5.63 -15.90
C ALA A 327 -6.05 6.90 -16.71
N ASP A 328 -6.58 6.80 -17.93
CA ASP A 328 -6.90 7.94 -18.77
C ASP A 328 -8.12 8.70 -18.24
N ILE A 329 -9.14 7.96 -17.78
CA ILE A 329 -10.30 8.56 -17.09
C ILE A 329 -9.85 9.31 -15.84
N GLN A 330 -8.98 8.71 -15.03
CA GLN A 330 -8.45 9.34 -13.84
C GLN A 330 -7.64 10.60 -14.19
N LYS A 331 -6.76 10.52 -15.19
CA LYS A 331 -5.98 11.67 -15.68
C LYS A 331 -6.87 12.80 -16.20
N TYR A 332 -8.00 12.47 -16.82
CA TYR A 332 -8.98 13.44 -17.31
C TYR A 332 -9.80 14.09 -16.18
N LEU A 333 -10.27 13.29 -15.22
CA LEU A 333 -11.15 13.76 -14.15
C LEU A 333 -10.43 14.47 -13.00
N ASP A 334 -9.21 14.06 -12.66
CA ASP A 334 -8.43 14.66 -11.55
C ASP A 334 -8.33 16.19 -11.64
N PRO A 335 -7.95 16.83 -12.77
CA PRO A 335 -7.89 18.30 -12.88
C PRO A 335 -9.26 19.00 -12.83
N LEU A 336 -10.35 18.26 -13.11
CA LEU A 336 -11.71 18.79 -13.16
C LEU A 336 -12.38 18.72 -11.78
N LEU A 337 -12.16 17.63 -11.05
CA LEU A 337 -12.82 17.38 -9.76
C LEU A 337 -12.03 17.94 -8.57
N CYS A 338 -10.71 18.15 -8.69
CA CYS A 338 -9.86 18.56 -7.56
C CYS A 338 -10.24 19.92 -6.93
N LYS A 339 -10.96 20.78 -7.66
CA LYS A 339 -11.41 22.10 -7.18
C LYS A 339 -12.88 22.16 -6.78
N ILE A 340 -13.68 21.13 -7.04
CA ILE A 340 -15.09 21.13 -6.66
C ILE A 340 -15.17 21.07 -5.12
N PRO A 341 -15.89 21.99 -4.46
CA PRO A 341 -16.03 22.00 -3.01
C PRO A 341 -16.76 20.74 -2.52
N ALA A 342 -16.28 20.12 -1.44
CA ALA A 342 -16.93 18.97 -0.82
C ALA A 342 -18.28 19.33 -0.17
N ASP A 343 -18.47 20.60 0.22
CA ASP A 343 -19.59 21.06 1.03
C ASP A 343 -20.82 21.51 0.19
N GLY A 344 -20.69 21.55 -1.13
CA GLY A 344 -21.74 22.00 -2.07
C GLY A 344 -22.33 20.89 -2.96
N VAL A 345 -21.96 19.64 -2.70
CA VAL A 345 -22.25 18.41 -3.51
C VAL A 345 -23.08 17.26 -2.78
#